data_AF-A0A0Q9WUD2-F1
#
_entry.id   AF-A0A0Q9WUD2-F1
#
_cell.length_a   1.000
_cell.length_b   1.000
_cell.length_c   1.000
_cell.angle_alpha   90.00
_cell.angle_beta   90.00
_cell.angle_gamma   90.00
#
_symmetry.space_group_name_H-M   'P 1'
#
loop_
_entity.id
_entity.type
_entity.pdbx_description
1 polymer ?
#
loop_
_entity_poly.entity_id
_entity_poly.type
_entity_poly.pdbx_seq_one_letter_code
_entity_poly.pdbx_strand_id
1 'polypeptide(L)'
;MNNLGIIAFAVFLLLVPGSHQDELPPGVKRLAYNPTYEFWFFLPEGRPDSVSEKVQAAYWDARTKGGVCYATNWFYCRSGQFIE
;
A
#
# COMPACT_ATOMS: atom_id res chain seq x y z
N MET A 1 -5.80 27.07 34.18
CA MET A 1 -6.05 26.27 32.96
C MET A 1 -4.89 25.33 32.82
N ASN A 2 -5.14 24.04 33.08
CA ASN A 2 -4.11 23.07 33.43
C ASN A 2 -3.46 22.50 32.17
N ASN A 3 -2.16 22.73 32.00
CA ASN A 3 -1.33 22.27 30.88
C ASN A 3 -1.22 20.74 30.73
N LEU A 4 -1.85 19.97 31.63
CA LEU A 4 -1.90 18.51 31.59
C LEU A 4 -2.74 17.94 30.42
N GLY A 5 -3.72 18.69 29.91
CA GLY A 5 -4.58 18.22 28.82
C GLY A 5 -3.86 18.11 27.46
N ILE A 6 -2.82 18.92 27.24
CA ILE A 6 -2.12 19.00 25.95
C ILE A 6 -1.14 17.83 25.78
N ILE A 7 -0.51 17.37 26.87
CA ILE A 7 0.49 16.29 26.83
C ILE A 7 -0.17 14.94 26.52
N ALA A 8 -1.39 14.71 27.01
CA ALA A 8 -2.12 13.45 26.78
C ALA A 8 -2.50 13.23 25.30
N PHE A 9 -2.79 14.29 24.55
CA PHE A 9 -3.15 14.21 23.13
C PHE A 9 -1.95 13.85 22.23
N ALA A 10 -0.76 14.33 22.57
CA ALA A 10 0.46 14.07 21.80
C ALA A 10 0.90 12.60 21.89
N VAL A 11 0.70 11.94 23.03
CA VAL A 11 1.07 10.53 23.24
C VAL A 11 0.14 9.59 22.47
N PHE A 12 -1.14 9.95 22.29
CA PHE A 12 -2.10 9.12 21.54
C PHE A 12 -1.79 9.04 20.03
N LEU A 13 -1.15 10.07 19.46
CA LEU A 13 -0.74 10.08 18.05
C LEU A 13 0.52 9.23 17.76
N LEU A 14 1.30 8.89 18.80
CA LEU A 14 2.48 8.03 18.68
C LEU A 14 2.15 6.53 18.78
N LEU A 15 0.92 6.20 19.17
CA LEU A 15 0.40 4.85 19.31
C LEU A 15 -0.44 4.43 18.09
N VAL A 16 -0.20 5.00 16.91
CA VAL A 16 -0.71 4.37 15.68
C VAL A 16 0.01 3.02 15.61
N PRO A 17 -0.70 1.87 15.75
CA PRO A 17 -0.06 0.59 15.53
C PRO A 17 0.51 0.69 14.12
N GLY A 18 1.84 0.58 13.98
CA GLY A 18 2.49 0.55 12.69
C GLY A 18 1.69 -0.42 11.85
N SER A 19 1.10 0.08 10.75
CA SER A 19 0.21 -0.73 9.93
C SER A 19 0.96 -2.04 9.70
N HIS A 20 0.37 -3.16 10.13
CA HIS A 20 0.91 -4.47 9.82
C HIS A 20 0.95 -4.53 8.29
N GLN A 21 2.08 -4.12 7.70
CA GLN A 21 2.35 -4.34 6.31
C GLN A 21 2.56 -5.83 6.29
N ASP A 22 1.56 -6.57 5.84
CA ASP A 22 1.71 -7.99 5.53
C ASP A 22 3.07 -8.15 4.85
N GLU A 23 4.02 -8.80 5.54
CA GLU A 23 5.40 -8.90 5.07
C GLU A 23 5.35 -9.64 3.74
N LEU A 24 5.57 -8.90 2.65
CA LEU A 24 5.59 -9.48 1.33
C LEU A 24 6.83 -10.37 1.21
N PRO A 25 6.75 -11.49 0.47
CA PRO A 25 7.92 -12.30 0.19
C PRO A 25 9.05 -11.45 -0.42
N PRO A 26 10.32 -11.80 -0.17
CA PRO A 26 11.46 -11.09 -0.76
C PRO A 26 11.32 -10.95 -2.28
N GLY A 27 11.52 -9.74 -2.80
CA GLY A 27 11.40 -9.42 -4.22
C GLY A 27 9.97 -9.15 -4.71
N VAL A 28 8.94 -9.35 -3.87
CA VAL A 28 7.57 -8.96 -4.18
C VAL A 28 7.33 -7.51 -3.75
N LYS A 29 6.78 -6.71 -4.65
CA LYS A 29 6.41 -5.31 -4.41
C LYS A 29 4.90 -5.16 -4.49
N ARG A 30 4.29 -4.35 -3.63
CA ARG A 30 2.85 -4.04 -3.71
C ARG A 30 2.64 -2.71 -4.41
N LEU A 31 1.69 -2.69 -5.34
CA LEU A 31 1.28 -1.50 -6.07
C LEU A 31 0.47 -0.57 -5.16
N ALA A 32 0.74 0.73 -5.27
CA ALA A 32 -0.02 1.79 -4.66
C ALA A 32 -0.20 2.96 -5.64
N TYR A 33 -1.24 3.76 -5.40
CA TYR A 33 -1.56 4.94 -6.17
C TYR A 33 -1.59 6.16 -5.26
N ASN A 34 -0.91 7.23 -5.65
CA ASN A 34 -0.99 8.51 -4.95
C ASN A 34 -2.02 9.40 -5.66
N PRO A 35 -3.21 9.65 -5.08
CA PRO A 35 -4.25 10.44 -5.73
C PRO A 35 -3.92 11.94 -5.78
N THR A 36 -3.03 12.45 -4.94
CA THR A 36 -2.66 13.87 -4.93
C THR A 36 -1.80 14.25 -6.12
N TYR A 37 -0.91 13.35 -6.53
CA TYR A 37 0.06 13.56 -7.61
C TYR A 37 -0.19 12.65 -8.82
N GLU A 38 -1.28 11.89 -8.77
CA GLU A 38 -1.76 11.00 -9.84
C GLU A 38 -0.69 10.05 -10.41
N PHE A 39 0.09 9.40 -9.53
CA PHE A 39 1.11 8.44 -9.96
C PHE A 39 1.06 7.10 -9.22
N TRP A 40 1.52 6.07 -9.93
CA TRP A 40 1.71 4.71 -9.43
C TRP A 40 3.09 4.53 -8.82
N PHE A 41 3.17 3.79 -7.72
CA PHE A 41 4.42 3.47 -7.05
C PHE A 41 4.37 2.11 -6.38
N PHE A 42 5.54 1.59 -6.03
CA PHE A 42 5.67 0.37 -5.25
C PHE A 42 5.91 0.69 -3.78
N LEU A 43 5.32 -0.14 -2.92
CA LEU A 43 5.65 -0.24 -1.51
C LEU A 43 6.67 -1.37 -1.30
N PRO A 44 7.71 -1.17 -0.47
CA PRO A 44 8.02 0.08 0.23
C PRO A 44 8.62 1.17 -0.69
N GLU A 45 9.25 0.81 -1.80
CA GLU A 45 9.93 1.76 -2.68
C GLU A 45 9.93 1.35 -4.16
N GLY A 46 10.17 2.35 -5.02
CA GLY A 46 10.29 2.20 -6.46
C GLY A 46 9.05 2.63 -7.23
N ARG A 47 9.18 2.65 -8.56
CA ARG A 47 8.13 3.05 -9.49
C ARG A 47 8.04 2.03 -10.63
N PRO A 48 6.84 1.56 -11.01
CA PRO A 48 6.68 0.79 -12.24
C PRO A 48 6.90 1.68 -13.46
N ASP A 49 7.51 1.14 -14.52
CA ASP A 49 7.69 1.87 -15.79
C ASP A 49 6.34 2.25 -16.40
N SER A 50 5.38 1.34 -16.31
CA SER A 50 4.00 1.56 -16.71
C SER A 50 3.06 0.66 -15.90
N VAL A 51 1.79 1.04 -15.83
CA VAL A 51 0.73 0.23 -15.24
C VAL A 51 -0.39 0.14 -16.27
N SER A 52 -0.60 -1.05 -16.83
CA SER A 52 -1.63 -1.27 -17.84
C SER A 52 -3.03 -1.01 -17.28
N GLU A 53 -4.00 -0.72 -18.14
CA GLU A 53 -5.40 -0.54 -17.73
C GLU A 53 -5.95 -1.76 -16.97
N LYS A 54 -5.50 -2.97 -17.33
CA LYS A 54 -5.88 -4.22 -16.67
C LYS A 54 -5.39 -4.24 -15.21
N VAL A 55 -4.14 -3.87 -14.98
CA VAL A 55 -3.55 -3.80 -13.64
C VAL A 55 -4.18 -2.66 -12.82
N GLN A 56 -4.48 -1.52 -13.44
CA GLN A 56 -5.19 -0.42 -12.77
C GLN A 56 -6.60 -0.85 -12.32
N ALA A 57 -7.37 -1.51 -13.19
CA ALA A 57 -8.69 -2.03 -12.84
C ALA A 57 -8.60 -3.07 -11.70
N ALA A 58 -7.64 -3.99 -11.76
CA ALA A 58 -7.39 -4.97 -10.71
C ALA A 58 -7.03 -4.29 -9.37
N TYR A 59 -6.22 -3.23 -9.41
CA TYR A 59 -5.88 -2.44 -8.23
C TYR A 59 -7.13 -1.83 -7.59
N TRP A 60 -7.99 -1.19 -8.37
CA TRP A 60 -9.19 -0.55 -7.83
C TRP A 60 -10.17 -1.55 -7.21
N ASP A 61 -10.30 -2.75 -7.77
CA ASP A 61 -11.11 -3.82 -7.18
C ASP A 61 -10.50 -4.43 -5.91
N ALA A 62 -9.17 -4.54 -5.86
CA ALA A 62 -8.46 -5.25 -4.80
C ALA A 62 -7.84 -4.35 -3.71
N ARG A 63 -7.83 -3.02 -3.85
CA ARG A 63 -7.09 -2.10 -2.96
C ARG A 63 -7.45 -2.22 -1.47
N THR A 64 -8.68 -2.63 -1.15
CA THR A 64 -9.13 -2.89 0.24
C THR A 64 -9.10 -4.38 0.63
N LYS A 65 -8.74 -5.26 -0.31
CA LYS A 65 -8.75 -6.73 -0.19
C LYS A 65 -7.34 -7.34 -0.25
N GLY A 66 -6.29 -6.52 -0.12
CA GLY A 66 -4.88 -6.93 -0.15
C GLY A 66 -4.05 -6.27 -1.25
N GLY A 67 -4.70 -5.77 -2.31
CA GLY A 67 -4.05 -5.05 -3.40
C GLY A 67 -3.45 -5.94 -4.49
N VAL A 68 -2.64 -5.30 -5.33
CA VAL A 68 -1.95 -5.91 -6.47
C VAL A 68 -0.45 -5.90 -6.21
N CYS A 69 0.21 -7.01 -6.52
CA CYS A 69 1.61 -7.26 -6.28
C CYS A 69 2.35 -7.54 -7.60
N TYR A 70 3.66 -7.32 -7.58
CA TYR A 70 4.57 -7.53 -8.71
C TYR A 70 5.84 -8.22 -8.25
N ALA A 71 6.32 -9.18 -9.03
CA ALA A 71 7.66 -9.76 -8.89
C ALA A 71 8.30 -9.90 -10.29
N THR A 72 7.81 -10.87 -11.06
CA THR A 72 8.06 -11.01 -12.50
C THR A 72 6.82 -10.66 -13.31
N ASN A 73 5.65 -11.00 -12.75
CA ASN A 73 4.32 -10.74 -13.30
C ASN A 73 3.48 -10.01 -12.25
N TRP A 74 2.37 -9.43 -12.68
CA TRP A 74 1.32 -8.86 -11.84
C TRP A 74 0.38 -9.94 -11.33
N PHE A 75 0.03 -9.87 -10.05
CA PHE A 75 -0.91 -10.80 -9.41
C PHE A 75 -1.61 -10.15 -8.22
N TYR A 76 -2.75 -10.70 -7.82
CA TYR A 76 -3.42 -10.27 -6.60
C TYR A 76 -2.63 -10.69 -5.36
N CYS A 77 -2.27 -9.74 -4.48
CA CYS A 77 -1.40 -10.03 -3.32
C CYS A 77 -1.97 -11.12 -2.40
N ARG A 78 -3.30 -11.14 -2.22
CA ARG A 78 -3.97 -12.07 -1.30
C ARG A 78 -4.08 -13.50 -1.87
N SER A 79 -4.46 -13.64 -3.14
CA SER A 79 -4.74 -14.95 -3.73
C SER A 79 -3.58 -15.53 -4.54
N GLY A 80 -2.59 -14.72 -4.90
CA GLY A 80 -1.55 -15.11 -5.86
C GLY A 80 -2.06 -15.28 -7.29
N GLN A 81 -3.34 -14.99 -7.56
CA GLN A 81 -3.93 -15.14 -8.89
C GLN A 81 -3.28 -14.16 -9.87
N PHE A 82 -2.82 -14.70 -10.99
CA PHE A 82 -2.17 -13.97 -12.09
C PHE A 82 -3.10 -12.92 -12.71
N ILE A 83 -2.51 -11.78 -13.07
CA ILE A 83 -3.15 -10.70 -13.83
C ILE A 83 -2.50 -10.61 -15.21
N GLU A 84 -1.19 -10.32 -15.28
CA GLU A 84 -0.41 -10.25 -16.53
C GLU A 84 1.09 -10.33 -16.31
#